data_AF-A0A950XZM5-F1
#
_entry.id   AF-A0A950XZM5-F1
#
_cell.length_a   1.000
_cell.length_b   1.000
_cell.length_c   1.000
_cell.angle_alpha   90.00
_cell.angle_beta   90.00
_cell.angle_gamma   90.00
#
_symmetry.space_group_name_H-M   'P 1'
#
loop_
_entity.id
_entity.type
_entity.pdbx_description
1 polymer ?
#
loop_
_entity_poly.entity_id
_entity_poly.type
_entity_poly.pdbx_seq_one_letter_code
_entity_poly.pdbx_strand_id
1 'polypeptide(L)'
;MLIRSATVLLLIAGYSFGQTNVNILNQVKNPDFSAYPFTRPITVGTALPSTCQVGQLFFNSAAAAGANLYACTATNVWSLEAGGSSGTGGNGGTGSGASFASQLGDFSTSLSNGTLTIGSGCSASTPCNVRVGNTVYSFKNSATVTSSGSTSGLVFIYVDSAGNLTAGSTATLNCSGCLYVSGITAFPAGSIPLANWTDSAGSLAAGSGVDFRAFLSNKAIASGPGILVSENSGVSTISIDPSVASTYVATPPSTSSSTCSVGQFSVDSNYYYFCAAANVWKRIAWGSSF
;
A
#
# COMPACT_ATOMS: atom_id res chain seq x y z
N MET A 1 66.39 -87.92 -23.06
CA MET A 1 67.27 -87.04 -23.87
C MET A 1 66.35 -86.14 -24.67
N LEU A 2 66.65 -84.84 -24.78
CA LEU A 2 65.69 -83.73 -25.00
C LEU A 2 64.72 -83.58 -23.79
N ILE A 3 64.58 -82.44 -23.06
CA ILE A 3 64.43 -80.99 -23.37
C ILE A 3 62.96 -80.67 -23.73
N ARG A 4 62.26 -79.67 -23.14
CA ARG A 4 62.34 -78.89 -21.86
C ARG A 4 60.99 -78.13 -21.69
N SER A 5 60.81 -77.43 -20.57
CA SER A 5 59.57 -76.75 -20.13
C SER A 5 59.09 -75.52 -20.94
N ALA A 6 57.82 -75.16 -20.69
CA ALA A 6 57.27 -73.80 -20.45
C ALA A 6 56.64 -72.94 -21.58
N THR A 7 55.29 -72.88 -21.55
CA THR A 7 54.44 -71.66 -21.37
C THR A 7 54.28 -70.60 -22.49
N VAL A 8 53.17 -69.85 -22.41
CA VAL A 8 52.80 -68.57 -23.12
C VAL A 8 52.17 -68.75 -24.52
N LEU A 9 51.15 -67.99 -24.98
CA LEU A 9 49.96 -67.30 -24.43
C LEU A 9 49.12 -66.77 -25.64
N LEU A 10 47.96 -66.12 -25.41
CA LEU A 10 47.06 -65.49 -26.39
C LEU A 10 46.27 -66.48 -27.30
N LEU A 11 45.02 -66.24 -27.68
CA LEU A 11 44.12 -65.09 -27.43
C LEU A 11 42.67 -65.56 -27.23
N ILE A 12 42.00 -65.03 -26.20
CA ILE A 12 40.54 -65.14 -26.04
C ILE A 12 39.90 -63.91 -26.70
N ALA A 13 38.89 -64.12 -27.54
CA ALA A 13 38.04 -63.06 -28.08
C ALA A 13 36.59 -63.56 -28.18
N GLY A 14 35.88 -63.57 -27.05
CA GLY A 14 34.47 -63.95 -27.00
C GLY A 14 33.57 -62.83 -27.52
N TYR A 15 32.87 -63.05 -28.63
CA TYR A 15 31.90 -62.11 -29.19
C TYR A 15 30.55 -62.14 -28.45
N SER A 16 30.60 -61.84 -27.14
CA SER A 16 29.42 -61.53 -26.33
C SER A 16 28.95 -60.12 -26.67
N PHE A 17 28.14 -59.98 -27.72
CA PHE A 17 27.53 -58.69 -28.09
C PHE A 17 26.62 -58.20 -26.95
N GLY A 18 27.09 -57.16 -26.24
CA GLY A 18 26.38 -56.59 -25.09
C GLY A 18 25.09 -55.86 -25.49
N GLN A 19 24.12 -55.85 -24.59
CA GLN A 19 22.87 -55.11 -24.73
C GLN A 19 23.13 -53.58 -24.81
N THR A 20 22.52 -52.89 -25.78
CA THR A 20 22.87 -51.50 -26.13
C THR A 20 21.86 -50.43 -25.70
N ASN A 21 20.72 -50.79 -25.11
CA ASN A 21 19.71 -49.82 -24.64
C ASN A 21 19.06 -50.23 -23.30
N VAL A 22 18.71 -49.23 -22.50
CA VAL A 22 18.21 -49.31 -21.11
C VAL A 22 16.89 -48.55 -21.00
N ASN A 23 16.00 -49.01 -20.12
CA ASN A 23 14.66 -48.44 -19.96
C ASN A 23 14.66 -47.38 -18.83
N ILE A 24 13.96 -46.25 -18.98
CA ILE A 24 14.01 -44.99 -18.16
C ILE A 24 13.43 -44.93 -16.74
N LEU A 25 12.58 -45.90 -16.36
CA LEU A 25 11.53 -45.71 -15.35
C LEU A 25 11.35 -46.48 -13.81
N ASN A 26 11.35 -47.72 -13.09
CA ASN A 26 11.48 -49.30 -12.84
C ASN A 26 12.73 -50.25 -12.99
N GLN A 27 12.79 -51.01 -14.12
CA GLN A 27 14.02 -51.43 -14.82
C GLN A 27 14.40 -50.53 -16.01
N VAL A 28 13.81 -49.38 -16.29
CA VAL A 28 13.06 -48.43 -15.43
C VAL A 28 11.44 -48.47 -15.95
N LYS A 29 10.08 -48.15 -15.61
CA LYS A 29 8.88 -47.40 -14.82
C LYS A 29 8.37 -45.90 -14.81
N ASN A 30 8.78 -44.97 -13.92
CA ASN A 30 8.56 -43.50 -13.99
C ASN A 30 9.89 -42.70 -14.30
N PRO A 31 10.05 -41.96 -15.44
CA PRO A 31 11.37 -41.51 -15.98
C PRO A 31 11.77 -40.04 -15.72
N ASP A 32 13.08 -39.77 -15.83
CA ASP A 32 13.63 -38.42 -16.09
C ASP A 32 13.60 -38.11 -17.60
N PHE A 33 12.78 -37.12 -17.99
CA PHE A 33 12.70 -36.57 -19.34
C PHE A 33 13.53 -35.25 -19.34
N SER A 34 14.19 -34.09 -19.61
CA SER A 34 14.21 -33.10 -20.74
C SER A 34 15.40 -33.26 -21.69
N ALA A 35 16.01 -34.46 -21.74
CA ALA A 35 17.33 -34.79 -22.33
C ALA A 35 17.44 -34.70 -23.87
N TYR A 36 16.41 -34.11 -24.47
CA TYR A 36 16.50 -33.07 -25.50
C TYR A 36 17.49 -31.94 -25.06
N PRO A 37 17.70 -30.82 -25.77
CA PRO A 37 18.97 -30.07 -25.67
C PRO A 37 19.33 -29.37 -24.33
N PHE A 38 18.59 -29.54 -23.22
CA PHE A 38 19.19 -29.43 -21.88
C PHE A 38 18.46 -30.25 -20.79
N THR A 39 19.22 -31.01 -20.00
CA THR A 39 18.79 -31.61 -18.71
C THR A 39 19.75 -31.25 -17.60
N ARG A 40 19.22 -30.66 -16.53
CA ARG A 40 19.74 -30.82 -15.16
C ARG A 40 18.51 -30.90 -14.24
N PRO A 41 18.24 -32.04 -13.58
CA PRO A 41 17.18 -32.08 -12.57
C PRO A 41 17.49 -31.04 -11.49
N ILE A 42 16.45 -30.44 -10.89
CA ILE A 42 16.62 -29.38 -9.88
C ILE A 42 17.43 -29.94 -8.72
N THR A 43 18.72 -29.58 -8.64
CA THR A 43 19.64 -30.17 -7.66
C THR A 43 19.30 -29.64 -6.27
N VAL A 44 18.91 -30.54 -5.37
CA VAL A 44 18.57 -30.22 -3.98
C VAL A 44 19.84 -30.19 -3.13
N GLY A 45 19.99 -29.16 -2.30
CA GLY A 45 21.04 -29.07 -1.28
C GLY A 45 20.82 -27.91 -0.32
N THR A 46 21.66 -27.76 0.70
CA THR A 46 21.52 -26.74 1.75
C THR A 46 22.36 -25.47 1.53
N ALA A 47 23.17 -25.44 0.47
CA ALA A 47 23.99 -24.30 0.08
C ALA A 47 24.21 -24.29 -1.44
N LEU A 48 24.31 -23.10 -2.04
CA LEU A 48 24.54 -22.95 -3.48
C LEU A 48 25.98 -23.34 -3.87
N PRO A 49 26.21 -24.17 -4.89
CA PRO A 49 27.54 -24.49 -5.38
C PRO A 49 28.27 -23.25 -5.94
N SER A 50 29.57 -23.13 -5.69
CA SER A 50 30.41 -22.03 -6.19
C SER A 50 30.63 -22.03 -7.71
N THR A 51 30.14 -23.04 -8.42
CA THR A 51 30.15 -23.11 -9.89
C THR A 51 28.80 -23.54 -10.43
N CYS A 52 28.40 -22.98 -11.56
CA CYS A 52 27.17 -23.31 -12.26
C CYS A 52 27.27 -22.98 -13.76
N GLN A 53 26.39 -23.55 -14.58
CA GLN A 53 26.29 -23.24 -16.01
C GLN A 53 24.89 -22.69 -16.32
N VAL A 54 24.82 -21.72 -17.24
CA VAL A 54 23.58 -20.99 -17.57
C VAL A 54 22.44 -21.98 -17.88
N GLY A 55 21.27 -21.77 -17.27
CA GLY A 55 20.11 -22.65 -17.38
C GLY A 55 20.06 -23.84 -16.40
N GLN A 56 21.07 -24.02 -15.53
CA GLN A 56 20.98 -24.95 -14.41
C GLN A 56 20.01 -24.44 -13.33
N LEU A 57 19.19 -25.34 -12.76
CA LEU A 57 18.32 -25.06 -11.61
C LEU A 57 18.82 -25.75 -10.32
N PHE A 58 18.57 -25.11 -9.17
CA PHE A 58 18.92 -25.60 -7.83
C PHE A 58 17.82 -25.30 -6.82
N PHE A 59 17.52 -26.23 -5.91
CA PHE A 59 16.58 -26.02 -4.80
C PHE A 59 17.31 -26.02 -3.46
N ASN A 60 17.35 -24.87 -2.80
CA ASN A 60 17.99 -24.72 -1.51
C ASN A 60 17.06 -25.15 -0.37
N SER A 61 17.18 -26.38 0.09
CA SER A 61 16.35 -26.94 1.16
C SER A 61 16.59 -26.32 2.55
N ALA A 62 17.61 -25.47 2.71
CA ALA A 62 17.84 -24.66 3.91
C ALA A 62 17.34 -23.21 3.77
N ALA A 63 16.93 -22.77 2.57
CA ALA A 63 16.27 -21.48 2.38
C ALA A 63 14.77 -21.58 2.71
N ALA A 64 14.14 -20.44 3.03
CA ALA A 64 12.74 -20.38 3.42
C ALA A 64 11.81 -20.94 2.32
N ALA A 65 10.74 -21.62 2.74
CA ALA A 65 9.78 -22.23 1.83
C ALA A 65 9.16 -21.17 0.89
N GLY A 66 9.26 -21.39 -0.42
CA GLY A 66 8.83 -20.45 -1.46
C GLY A 66 9.94 -19.51 -1.95
N ALA A 67 10.99 -19.27 -1.15
CA ALA A 67 12.18 -18.46 -1.47
C ALA A 67 13.43 -19.33 -1.71
N ASN A 68 13.23 -20.51 -2.32
CA ASN A 68 14.20 -21.59 -2.33
C ASN A 68 14.50 -22.22 -3.70
N LEU A 69 13.96 -21.70 -4.81
CA LEU A 69 14.31 -22.11 -6.17
C LEU A 69 15.24 -21.08 -6.84
N TYR A 70 16.39 -21.55 -7.32
CA TYR A 70 17.43 -20.73 -7.94
C TYR A 70 17.75 -21.21 -9.37
N ALA A 71 18.15 -20.29 -10.25
CA ALA A 71 18.72 -20.60 -11.56
C ALA A 71 20.11 -19.98 -11.72
N CYS A 72 20.94 -20.61 -12.54
CA CYS A 72 22.19 -20.05 -12.98
C CYS A 72 21.93 -19.15 -14.20
N THR A 73 22.06 -17.82 -14.04
CA THR A 73 21.72 -16.82 -15.08
C THR A 73 22.95 -16.33 -15.84
N ALA A 74 24.12 -16.35 -15.20
CA ALA A 74 25.43 -16.23 -15.82
C ALA A 74 26.37 -17.30 -15.25
N THR A 75 27.48 -17.60 -15.91
CA THR A 75 28.45 -18.62 -15.45
C THR A 75 28.88 -18.35 -14.00
N ASN A 76 28.64 -19.32 -13.12
CA ASN A 76 28.89 -19.26 -11.67
C ASN A 76 28.08 -18.17 -10.90
N VAL A 77 26.99 -17.66 -11.47
CA VAL A 77 26.09 -16.68 -10.83
C VAL A 77 24.70 -17.29 -10.66
N TRP A 78 24.29 -17.47 -9.41
CA TRP A 78 22.94 -17.91 -9.03
C TRP A 78 22.00 -16.72 -8.81
N SER A 79 20.83 -16.76 -9.43
CA SER A 79 19.68 -15.88 -9.19
C SER A 79 18.56 -16.67 -8.52
N LEU A 80 17.69 -15.97 -7.77
CA LEU A 80 16.53 -16.55 -7.11
C LEU A 80 15.30 -16.36 -8.01
N GLU A 81 14.65 -17.46 -8.41
CA GLU A 81 13.56 -17.46 -9.39
C GLU A 81 12.16 -17.52 -8.76
N ALA A 82 12.07 -17.95 -7.50
CA ALA A 82 10.83 -17.98 -6.73
C ALA A 82 11.05 -17.31 -5.37
N GLY A 83 10.07 -16.52 -4.91
CA GLY A 83 10.07 -15.90 -3.58
C GLY A 83 11.05 -14.73 -3.40
N GLY A 84 11.33 -13.97 -4.46
CA GLY A 84 12.15 -12.77 -4.38
C GLY A 84 11.57 -11.70 -3.44
N SER A 85 12.20 -11.61 -2.26
CA SER A 85 12.09 -10.53 -1.26
C SER A 85 10.71 -10.23 -0.66
N SER A 86 10.52 -10.74 0.56
CA SER A 86 9.68 -10.06 1.54
C SER A 86 10.30 -8.72 1.95
N GLY A 87 9.77 -7.61 1.41
CA GLY A 87 9.85 -6.29 2.03
C GLY A 87 11.19 -5.54 1.98
N THR A 88 11.45 -4.84 0.88
CA THR A 88 12.00 -3.46 0.93
C THR A 88 11.62 -2.73 -0.36
N GLY A 89 11.26 -1.46 -0.28
CA GLY A 89 10.65 -0.74 -1.41
C GLY A 89 11.63 -0.46 -2.55
N GLY A 90 11.50 -1.18 -3.66
CA GLY A 90 12.27 -0.97 -4.88
C GLY A 90 11.68 -1.72 -6.08
N ASN A 91 11.80 -1.16 -7.29
CA ASN A 91 11.15 -1.72 -8.48
C ASN A 91 11.90 -2.97 -8.98
N GLY A 92 11.25 -4.12 -8.93
CA GLY A 92 11.74 -5.39 -9.48
C GLY A 92 10.80 -6.54 -9.09
N GLY A 93 10.19 -7.22 -10.05
CA GLY A 93 9.06 -8.12 -9.77
C GLY A 93 9.43 -9.60 -9.65
N THR A 94 9.01 -10.24 -8.56
CA THR A 94 8.72 -11.69 -8.50
C THR A 94 7.72 -12.04 -7.39
N GLY A 95 6.62 -12.71 -7.75
CA GLY A 95 5.97 -13.73 -6.92
C GLY A 95 5.13 -13.32 -5.69
N SER A 96 5.39 -12.19 -5.02
CA SER A 96 4.71 -11.82 -3.76
C SER A 96 3.82 -10.58 -3.92
N GLY A 97 2.52 -10.72 -3.66
CA GLY A 97 1.59 -9.60 -3.53
C GLY A 97 1.72 -8.86 -2.18
N ALA A 98 1.03 -7.73 -2.05
CA ALA A 98 0.93 -7.02 -0.78
C ALA A 98 0.05 -7.80 0.22
N SER A 99 0.63 -8.24 1.34
CA SER A 99 -0.09 -8.89 2.45
C SER A 99 -0.71 -7.87 3.42
N PHE A 100 -0.13 -6.65 3.48
CA PHE A 100 -0.60 -5.51 4.27
C PHE A 100 -0.65 -4.26 3.39
N ALA A 101 -1.56 -3.32 3.70
CA ALA A 101 -1.76 -2.10 2.91
C ALA A 101 -0.48 -1.23 2.77
N SER A 102 0.41 -1.25 3.77
CA SER A 102 1.68 -0.53 3.71
C SER A 102 2.65 -1.05 2.64
N GLN A 103 2.48 -2.28 2.17
CA GLN A 103 3.26 -2.87 1.07
C GLN A 103 2.78 -2.43 -0.32
N LEU A 104 1.67 -1.68 -0.44
CA LEU A 104 1.23 -1.11 -1.71
C LEU A 104 2.25 -0.06 -2.19
N GLY A 105 2.52 -0.03 -3.50
CA GLY A 105 3.48 0.92 -4.09
C GLY A 105 2.94 2.36 -4.18
N ASP A 106 1.63 2.52 -4.34
CA ASP A 106 0.94 3.81 -4.54
C ASP A 106 1.27 4.80 -3.41
N PHE A 107 1.88 5.93 -3.78
CA PHE A 107 2.34 6.99 -2.87
C PHE A 107 3.27 6.51 -1.73
N SER A 108 3.87 5.33 -1.83
CA SER A 108 4.86 4.86 -0.86
C SER A 108 6.05 5.83 -0.79
N THR A 109 6.56 6.09 0.41
CA THR A 109 7.61 7.10 0.63
C THR A 109 8.92 6.46 1.09
N SER A 110 10.04 6.80 0.46
CA SER A 110 11.37 6.28 0.80
C SER A 110 12.43 7.38 0.82
N LEU A 111 13.22 7.44 1.90
CA LEU A 111 14.33 8.37 2.04
C LEU A 111 15.65 7.71 1.60
N SER A 112 16.39 8.38 0.71
CA SER A 112 17.75 8.02 0.35
C SER A 112 18.59 9.27 0.11
N ASN A 113 19.82 9.32 0.64
CA ASN A 113 20.77 10.43 0.46
C ASN A 113 20.14 11.83 0.73
N GLY A 114 19.35 11.95 1.81
CA GLY A 114 18.65 13.19 2.18
C GLY A 114 17.45 13.57 1.30
N THR A 115 17.15 12.79 0.26
CA THR A 115 16.02 12.99 -0.66
C THR A 115 14.90 12.00 -0.36
N LEU A 116 13.73 12.51 0.01
CA LEU A 116 12.53 11.73 0.22
C LEU A 116 11.80 11.58 -1.11
N THR A 117 11.77 10.37 -1.65
CA THR A 117 10.99 10.04 -2.85
C THR A 117 9.57 9.63 -2.43
N ILE A 118 8.58 10.13 -3.16
CA ILE A 118 7.16 9.80 -2.99
C ILE A 118 6.69 9.11 -4.26
N GLY A 119 6.17 7.90 -4.15
CA GLY A 119 5.56 7.18 -5.27
C GLY A 119 6.55 6.76 -6.37
N SER A 120 7.64 6.09 -6.01
CA SER A 120 8.66 5.61 -6.97
C SER A 120 8.13 4.65 -8.07
N GLY A 121 6.97 4.02 -7.84
CA GLY A 121 6.27 3.19 -8.83
C GLY A 121 5.22 3.93 -9.69
N CYS A 122 4.95 5.21 -9.43
CA CYS A 122 3.94 5.98 -10.15
C CYS A 122 4.41 6.27 -11.59
N SER A 123 3.71 5.74 -12.59
CA SER A 123 4.07 5.87 -14.00
C SER A 123 2.87 6.20 -14.89
N ALA A 124 3.10 6.45 -16.18
CA ALA A 124 2.01 6.66 -17.14
C ALA A 124 1.13 5.40 -17.36
N SER A 125 1.69 4.19 -17.20
CA SER A 125 1.00 2.91 -17.30
C SER A 125 0.50 2.37 -15.95
N THR A 126 1.11 2.79 -14.85
CA THR A 126 0.75 2.46 -13.46
C THR A 126 0.61 3.75 -12.65
N PRO A 127 -0.40 4.60 -12.94
CA PRO A 127 -0.57 5.84 -12.21
C PRO A 127 -1.03 5.57 -10.79
N CYS A 128 -0.42 6.27 -9.83
CA CYS A 128 -0.89 6.26 -8.45
C CYS A 128 -2.17 7.08 -8.37
N ASN A 129 -3.29 6.44 -8.02
CA ASN A 129 -4.61 7.07 -8.09
C ASN A 129 -5.15 7.41 -6.70
N VAL A 130 -5.63 8.63 -6.55
CA VAL A 130 -6.30 9.10 -5.33
C VAL A 130 -7.62 9.77 -5.70
N ARG A 131 -8.65 9.59 -4.88
CA ARG A 131 -9.96 10.22 -5.08
C ARG A 131 -10.17 11.33 -4.06
N VAL A 132 -10.46 12.54 -4.54
CA VAL A 132 -10.85 13.69 -3.71
C VAL A 132 -12.26 14.10 -4.13
N GLY A 133 -13.21 13.95 -3.22
CA GLY A 133 -14.64 14.14 -3.51
C GLY A 133 -15.15 13.18 -4.60
N ASN A 134 -15.43 13.72 -5.78
CA ASN A 134 -15.90 12.96 -6.95
C ASN A 134 -14.85 12.79 -8.06
N THR A 135 -13.69 13.43 -7.95
CA THR A 135 -12.63 13.40 -8.95
C THR A 135 -11.53 12.42 -8.57
N VAL A 136 -11.04 11.64 -9.53
CA VAL A 136 -9.83 10.82 -9.39
C VAL A 136 -8.66 11.58 -9.99
N TYR A 137 -7.60 11.74 -9.21
CA TYR A 137 -6.34 12.37 -9.61
C TYR A 137 -5.29 11.26 -9.81
N SER A 138 -4.65 11.25 -10.98
CA SER A 138 -3.74 10.19 -11.43
C SER A 138 -2.31 10.70 -11.53
N PHE A 139 -1.47 10.34 -10.57
CA PHE A 139 -0.07 10.74 -10.51
C PHE A 139 0.79 9.78 -11.35
N LYS A 140 1.43 10.31 -12.39
CA LYS A 140 2.12 9.54 -13.45
C LYS A 140 3.65 9.58 -13.36
N ASN A 141 4.20 10.23 -12.34
CA ASN A 141 5.61 10.32 -12.02
C ASN A 141 5.75 10.27 -10.49
N SER A 142 6.94 9.98 -9.99
CA SER A 142 7.29 10.24 -8.59
C SER A 142 7.46 11.74 -8.31
N ALA A 143 7.41 12.10 -7.02
CA ALA A 143 7.84 13.40 -6.53
C ALA A 143 9.03 13.24 -5.56
N THR A 144 9.82 14.30 -5.36
CA THR A 144 10.92 14.32 -4.39
C THR A 144 10.88 15.54 -3.49
N VAL A 145 11.15 15.33 -2.20
CA VAL A 145 11.23 16.37 -1.17
C VAL A 145 12.64 16.36 -0.56
N THR A 146 13.23 17.54 -0.39
CA THR A 146 14.47 17.73 0.38
C THR A 146 14.30 18.85 1.40
N SER A 147 14.88 18.67 2.58
CA SER A 147 14.94 19.70 3.62
C SER A 147 15.89 20.84 3.25
N SER A 148 15.65 22.01 3.83
CA SER A 148 16.49 23.20 3.69
C SER A 148 16.34 24.12 4.90
N GLY A 149 17.33 25.00 5.12
CA GLY A 149 17.40 25.79 6.35
C GLY A 149 17.78 24.93 7.55
N SER A 150 17.28 25.29 8.74
CA SER A 150 17.66 24.66 10.02
C SER A 150 16.50 24.46 11.00
N THR A 151 15.25 24.58 10.55
CA THR A 151 14.05 24.48 11.39
C THR A 151 13.57 23.04 11.44
N SER A 152 13.65 22.38 12.60
CA SER A 152 13.05 21.06 12.81
C SER A 152 11.51 21.10 12.73
N GLY A 153 10.89 19.98 12.38
CA GLY A 153 9.43 19.86 12.32
C GLY A 153 8.95 18.50 11.87
N LEU A 154 7.63 18.32 11.84
CA LEU A 154 7.02 17.21 11.10
C LEU A 154 6.78 17.63 9.65
N VAL A 155 7.09 16.74 8.72
CA VAL A 155 6.82 16.87 7.29
C VAL A 155 5.62 16.00 6.97
N PHE A 156 4.52 16.62 6.58
CA PHE A 156 3.26 15.97 6.24
C PHE A 156 3.17 15.81 4.72
N ILE A 157 3.14 14.57 4.24
CA ILE A 157 2.90 14.25 2.84
C ILE A 157 1.42 13.91 2.67
N TYR A 158 0.70 14.69 1.87
CA TYR A 158 -0.73 14.54 1.65
C TYR A 158 -1.12 14.95 0.23
N VAL A 159 -2.34 14.60 -0.17
CA VAL A 159 -3.00 15.20 -1.35
C VAL A 159 -4.05 16.17 -0.86
N ASP A 160 -4.02 17.41 -1.33
CA ASP A 160 -4.93 18.47 -0.88
C ASP A 160 -6.34 18.35 -1.48
N SER A 161 -7.26 19.24 -1.05
CA SER A 161 -8.65 19.25 -1.50
C SER A 161 -8.84 19.65 -2.98
N ALA A 162 -7.80 20.19 -3.62
CA ALA A 162 -7.75 20.48 -5.06
C ALA A 162 -7.05 19.37 -5.87
N GLY A 163 -6.55 18.33 -5.20
CA GLY A 163 -5.88 17.19 -5.83
C GLY A 163 -4.38 17.37 -6.08
N ASN A 164 -3.72 18.37 -5.48
CA ASN A 164 -2.26 18.50 -5.55
C ASN A 164 -1.60 17.57 -4.53
N LEU A 165 -0.55 16.85 -4.95
CA LEU A 165 0.38 16.23 -3.99
C LEU A 165 1.20 17.34 -3.34
N THR A 166 1.29 17.31 -2.01
CA THR A 166 1.82 18.41 -1.21
C THR A 166 2.67 17.90 -0.04
N ALA A 167 3.79 18.57 0.19
CA ALA A 167 4.63 18.45 1.38
C ALA A 167 4.43 19.69 2.26
N GLY A 168 3.73 19.54 3.39
CA GLY A 168 3.52 20.61 4.37
C GLY A 168 4.48 20.49 5.55
N SER A 169 5.11 21.59 5.99
CA SER A 169 5.88 21.59 7.24
C SER A 169 6.12 22.98 7.83
N THR A 170 6.49 23.05 9.11
CA THR A 170 7.17 24.19 9.73
C THR A 170 8.65 24.28 9.30
N ALA A 171 9.25 23.18 8.86
CA ALA A 171 10.55 23.17 8.19
C ALA A 171 10.45 23.78 6.77
N THR A 172 11.55 24.30 6.24
CA THR A 172 11.60 24.79 4.85
C THR A 172 11.96 23.63 3.93
N LEU A 173 11.09 23.29 2.98
CA LEU A 173 11.30 22.16 2.08
C LEU A 173 11.36 22.63 0.63
N ASN A 174 12.23 22.01 -0.16
CA ASN A 174 12.13 22.04 -1.60
C ASN A 174 11.34 20.81 -2.05
N CYS A 175 10.42 20.96 -3.00
CA CYS A 175 9.79 19.82 -3.67
C CYS A 175 9.91 19.91 -5.19
N SER A 176 10.08 18.76 -5.82
CA SER A 176 9.93 18.56 -7.27
C SER A 176 8.81 17.57 -7.51
N GLY A 177 7.87 17.89 -8.40
CA GLY A 177 6.67 17.07 -8.64
C GLY A 177 5.58 17.17 -7.56
N CYS A 178 5.77 17.99 -6.52
CA CYS A 178 4.74 18.30 -5.51
C CYS A 178 4.81 19.77 -5.09
N LEU A 179 3.76 20.26 -4.42
CA LEU A 179 3.71 21.59 -3.81
C LEU A 179 4.41 21.58 -2.44
N TYR A 180 5.12 22.65 -2.08
CA TYR A 180 5.51 22.92 -0.68
C TYR A 180 4.55 23.93 -0.04
N VAL A 181 4.13 23.68 1.20
CA VAL A 181 3.34 24.62 2.01
C VAL A 181 3.98 24.81 3.39
N SER A 182 4.32 26.06 3.72
CA SER A 182 4.94 26.43 4.99
C SER A 182 3.94 26.54 6.15
N GLY A 183 4.41 26.29 7.36
CA GLY A 183 3.64 26.47 8.60
C GLY A 183 2.67 25.33 8.95
N ILE A 184 2.66 24.24 8.19
CA ILE A 184 1.76 23.10 8.42
C ILE A 184 2.25 22.26 9.62
N THR A 185 1.37 22.10 10.61
CA THR A 185 1.62 21.38 11.88
C THR A 185 0.79 20.09 12.04
N ALA A 186 -0.16 19.85 11.14
CA ALA A 186 -1.00 18.65 11.05
C ALA A 186 -1.50 18.48 9.62
N PHE A 187 -2.01 17.30 9.25
CA PHE A 187 -2.69 17.10 7.96
C PHE A 187 -3.89 18.06 7.82
N PRO A 188 -3.99 18.88 6.75
CA PRO A 188 -5.09 19.83 6.58
C PRO A 188 -6.46 19.15 6.49
N ALA A 189 -7.50 19.83 6.98
CA ALA A 189 -8.87 19.33 6.90
C ALA A 189 -9.31 19.11 5.44
N GLY A 190 -9.84 17.92 5.13
CA GLY A 190 -10.24 17.54 3.78
C GLY A 190 -9.10 17.13 2.84
N SER A 191 -7.85 17.11 3.31
CA SER A 191 -6.75 16.42 2.60
C SER A 191 -6.83 14.89 2.76
N ILE A 192 -6.09 14.16 1.91
CA ILE A 192 -5.83 12.73 2.04
C ILE A 192 -4.41 12.54 2.61
N PRO A 193 -4.26 12.10 3.87
CA PRO A 193 -2.97 11.75 4.45
C PRO A 193 -2.28 10.61 3.69
N LEU A 194 -0.97 10.73 3.46
CA LEU A 194 -0.15 9.66 2.87
C LEU A 194 0.95 9.21 3.84
N ALA A 195 1.76 10.12 4.35
CA ALA A 195 2.81 9.81 5.30
C ALA A 195 3.17 11.03 6.16
N ASN A 196 3.83 10.82 7.30
CA ASN A 196 4.64 11.86 7.92
C ASN A 196 6.10 11.41 8.07
N TRP A 197 7.00 12.39 8.18
CA TRP A 197 8.44 12.23 8.40
C TRP A 197 8.92 13.31 9.38
N THR A 198 10.05 13.09 10.05
CA THR A 198 10.66 14.09 10.94
C THR A 198 11.81 14.81 10.24
N ASP A 199 11.77 16.14 10.22
CA ASP A 199 12.93 16.98 9.95
C ASP A 199 13.62 17.32 11.28
N SER A 200 14.91 17.04 11.38
CA SER A 200 15.79 17.43 12.46
C SER A 200 16.84 18.42 11.96
N ALA A 201 16.60 19.71 12.19
CA ALA A 201 17.50 20.82 11.90
C ALA A 201 17.94 20.96 10.43
N GLY A 202 17.01 20.75 9.48
CA GLY A 202 17.27 20.82 8.04
C GLY A 202 17.65 19.48 7.41
N SER A 203 17.28 18.37 8.05
CA SER A 203 17.65 17.01 7.62
C SER A 203 16.55 16.01 7.96
N LEU A 204 16.04 15.31 6.94
CA LEU A 204 15.03 14.27 7.12
C LEU A 204 15.63 13.06 7.85
N ALA A 205 15.05 12.70 8.99
CA ALA A 205 15.55 11.62 9.82
C ALA A 205 15.26 10.25 9.21
N ALA A 206 16.31 9.47 8.94
CA ALA A 206 16.17 8.11 8.43
C ALA A 206 15.36 7.22 9.38
N GLY A 207 14.43 6.43 8.84
CA GLY A 207 13.53 5.58 9.62
C GLY A 207 12.40 6.32 10.36
N SER A 208 12.29 7.65 10.25
CA SER A 208 11.19 8.42 10.90
C SER A 208 9.85 8.37 10.15
N GLY A 209 9.83 7.82 8.94
CA GLY A 209 8.63 7.77 8.09
C GLY A 209 7.53 6.88 8.67
N VAL A 210 6.37 7.46 8.97
CA VAL A 210 5.15 6.74 9.35
C VAL A 210 4.13 6.80 8.22
N ASP A 211 3.59 5.63 7.86
CA ASP A 211 2.58 5.48 6.82
C ASP A 211 1.18 5.84 7.36
N PHE A 212 0.46 6.69 6.63
CA PHE A 212 -0.90 7.14 6.93
C PHE A 212 -1.91 6.75 5.84
N ARG A 213 -1.52 5.96 4.84
CA ARG A 213 -2.39 5.55 3.71
C ARG A 213 -3.51 4.61 4.17
N ALA A 214 -4.66 5.20 4.52
CA ALA A 214 -5.86 4.45 4.87
C ALA A 214 -6.50 3.82 3.61
N PHE A 215 -6.21 2.54 3.34
CA PHE A 215 -6.85 1.81 2.22
C PHE A 215 -8.38 1.66 2.42
N LEU A 216 -8.85 1.70 3.67
CA LEU A 216 -10.25 1.85 4.06
C LEU A 216 -10.52 3.29 4.52
N SER A 217 -10.34 4.26 3.61
CA SER A 217 -10.62 5.67 3.88
C SER A 217 -12.12 5.96 3.94
N ASN A 218 -12.55 6.79 4.88
CA ASN A 218 -13.91 7.34 4.93
C ASN A 218 -13.99 8.69 4.20
N LYS A 219 -15.18 9.05 3.71
CA LYS A 219 -15.40 10.36 3.08
C LYS A 219 -15.52 11.44 4.17
N ALA A 220 -14.63 12.43 4.15
CA ALA A 220 -14.76 13.62 4.98
C ALA A 220 -16.13 14.31 4.80
N ILE A 221 -16.74 14.72 5.90
CA ILE A 221 -18.01 15.47 5.93
C ILE A 221 -17.73 16.80 6.63
N ALA A 222 -18.09 17.89 5.97
CA ALA A 222 -18.01 19.24 6.52
C ALA A 222 -19.42 19.77 6.78
N SER A 223 -19.62 20.47 7.89
CA SER A 223 -20.81 21.26 8.16
C SER A 223 -20.86 22.50 7.27
N GLY A 224 -22.06 22.84 6.81
CA GLY A 224 -22.39 24.19 6.34
C GLY A 224 -23.15 24.98 7.41
N PRO A 225 -23.50 26.25 7.16
CA PRO A 225 -24.36 27.02 8.05
C PRO A 225 -25.69 26.28 8.32
N GLY A 226 -26.11 26.20 9.58
CA GLY A 226 -27.33 25.46 9.97
C GLY A 226 -27.15 23.94 10.11
N ILE A 227 -25.94 23.39 9.94
CA ILE A 227 -25.65 21.96 10.10
C ILE A 227 -24.53 21.77 11.13
N LEU A 228 -24.71 20.80 12.03
CA LEU A 228 -23.65 20.26 12.88
C LEU A 228 -23.22 18.88 12.37
N VAL A 229 -21.94 18.58 12.50
CA VAL A 229 -21.38 17.24 12.31
C VAL A 229 -20.56 16.90 13.54
N SER A 230 -20.82 15.74 14.16
CA SER A 230 -19.99 15.20 15.23
C SER A 230 -19.50 13.79 14.90
N GLU A 231 -18.21 13.58 15.07
CA GLU A 231 -17.56 12.27 14.85
C GLU A 231 -17.34 11.60 16.21
N ASN A 232 -17.90 10.41 16.40
CA ASN A 232 -17.61 9.59 17.58
C ASN A 232 -17.62 8.10 17.23
N SER A 233 -16.64 7.34 17.72
CA SER A 233 -16.51 5.89 17.50
C SER A 233 -16.67 5.42 16.04
N GLY A 234 -16.27 6.24 15.06
CA GLY A 234 -16.41 5.96 13.63
C GLY A 234 -17.78 6.27 13.02
N VAL A 235 -18.68 6.96 13.75
CA VAL A 235 -20.00 7.38 13.27
C VAL A 235 -20.04 8.91 13.11
N SER A 236 -20.20 9.34 11.86
CA SER A 236 -20.52 10.72 11.49
C SER A 236 -21.99 11.03 11.78
N THR A 237 -22.27 11.69 12.91
CA THR A 237 -23.62 12.17 13.22
C THR A 237 -23.83 13.54 12.59
N ILE A 238 -24.76 13.64 11.63
CA ILE A 238 -25.15 14.90 10.99
C ILE A 238 -26.48 15.35 11.58
N SER A 239 -26.57 16.60 12.03
CA SER A 239 -27.78 17.20 12.60
C SER A 239 -27.95 18.67 12.18
N ILE A 240 -29.12 19.23 12.47
CA ILE A 240 -29.40 20.66 12.27
C ILE A 240 -28.81 21.44 13.45
N ASP A 241 -28.16 22.57 13.19
CA ASP A 241 -27.70 23.51 14.22
C ASP A 241 -28.88 24.36 14.73
N PRO A 242 -29.39 24.15 15.96
CA PRO A 242 -30.53 24.89 16.47
C PRO A 242 -30.22 26.36 16.78
N SER A 243 -28.94 26.78 16.79
CA SER A 243 -28.54 28.17 16.99
C SER A 243 -28.62 29.01 15.71
N VAL A 244 -28.64 28.36 14.53
CA VAL A 244 -28.67 29.01 13.21
C VAL A 244 -29.92 28.63 12.40
N ALA A 245 -30.48 27.43 12.60
CA ALA A 245 -31.59 26.90 11.83
C ALA A 245 -32.73 26.36 12.73
N SER A 246 -33.91 26.97 12.60
CA SER A 246 -35.13 26.55 13.29
C SER A 246 -35.56 25.13 12.91
N THR A 247 -35.89 24.31 13.91
CA THR A 247 -36.35 22.93 13.73
C THR A 247 -37.85 22.80 13.95
N TYR A 248 -38.51 22.02 13.10
CA TYR A 248 -39.96 21.79 13.17
C TYR A 248 -40.31 20.69 14.18
N VAL A 249 -41.31 20.96 15.02
CA VAL A 249 -41.90 20.03 15.98
C VAL A 249 -43.29 19.64 15.49
N ALA A 250 -43.46 18.37 15.09
CA ALA A 250 -44.68 17.89 14.42
C ALA A 250 -45.95 17.89 15.29
N THR A 251 -45.80 17.94 16.62
CA THR A 251 -46.92 18.01 17.57
C THR A 251 -46.97 19.42 18.18
N PRO A 252 -48.06 20.18 18.00
CA PRO A 252 -48.24 21.48 18.65
C PRO A 252 -48.18 21.39 20.17
N PRO A 253 -47.65 22.41 20.86
CA PRO A 253 -47.50 22.40 22.32
C PRO A 253 -48.87 22.50 23.01
N SER A 254 -49.16 21.57 23.92
CA SER A 254 -50.40 21.57 24.69
C SER A 254 -50.47 22.68 25.74
N THR A 255 -49.32 23.22 26.15
CA THR A 255 -49.18 24.34 27.09
C THR A 255 -48.03 25.27 26.67
N SER A 256 -48.04 26.52 27.15
CA SER A 256 -46.91 27.44 26.99
C SER A 256 -45.60 26.97 27.67
N SER A 257 -45.69 25.96 28.54
CA SER A 257 -44.58 25.33 29.28
C SER A 257 -44.18 23.95 28.74
N SER A 258 -44.73 23.52 27.60
CA SER A 258 -44.41 22.23 26.98
C SER A 258 -42.93 22.19 26.56
N THR A 259 -42.30 21.02 26.66
CA THR A 259 -40.85 20.86 26.43
C THR A 259 -40.42 21.30 25.04
N CYS A 260 -39.39 22.17 24.94
CA CYS A 260 -38.82 22.60 23.67
C CYS A 260 -37.42 23.23 23.81
N SER A 261 -36.66 23.18 22.72
CA SER A 261 -35.38 23.87 22.55
C SER A 261 -35.57 25.20 21.81
N VAL A 262 -34.80 26.22 22.19
CA VAL A 262 -34.88 27.57 21.60
C VAL A 262 -34.77 27.50 20.07
N GLY A 263 -35.59 28.27 19.37
CA GLY A 263 -35.61 28.29 17.90
C GLY A 263 -36.52 27.23 17.26
N GLN A 264 -37.05 26.26 18.02
CA GLN A 264 -38.07 25.33 17.51
C GLN A 264 -39.37 26.04 17.14
N PHE A 265 -40.08 25.50 16.15
CA PHE A 265 -41.41 25.96 15.76
C PHE A 265 -42.39 24.80 15.54
N SER A 266 -43.68 25.09 15.64
CA SER A 266 -44.77 24.16 15.31
C SER A 266 -45.95 24.94 14.72
N VAL A 267 -46.89 24.26 14.06
CA VAL A 267 -48.10 24.87 13.50
C VAL A 267 -49.33 24.00 13.73
N ASP A 268 -50.47 24.62 14.00
CA ASP A 268 -51.79 24.01 13.85
C ASP A 268 -52.62 24.77 12.80
N SER A 269 -53.91 24.44 12.66
CA SER A 269 -54.81 25.09 11.68
C SER A 269 -55.15 26.56 11.96
N ASN A 270 -54.65 27.14 13.06
CA ASN A 270 -54.99 28.48 13.56
C ASN A 270 -53.76 29.29 14.00
N TYR A 271 -52.69 28.64 14.48
CA TYR A 271 -51.55 29.30 15.11
C TYR A 271 -50.18 28.80 14.61
N TYR A 272 -49.22 29.73 14.57
CA TYR A 272 -47.79 29.41 14.55
C TYR A 272 -47.26 29.46 15.99
N TYR A 273 -46.43 28.49 16.36
CA TYR A 273 -45.82 28.39 17.68
C TYR A 273 -44.31 28.51 17.55
N PHE A 274 -43.68 29.28 18.45
CA PHE A 274 -42.22 29.46 18.49
C PHE A 274 -41.68 29.27 19.92
N CYS A 275 -40.65 28.45 20.07
CA CYS A 275 -39.96 28.23 21.34
C CYS A 275 -38.95 29.37 21.57
N ALA A 276 -39.36 30.36 22.36
CA ALA A 276 -38.62 31.61 22.56
C ALA A 276 -37.55 31.54 23.67
N ALA A 277 -37.67 30.56 24.56
CA ALA A 277 -36.68 30.14 25.54
C ALA A 277 -36.91 28.65 25.84
N ALA A 278 -35.98 27.96 26.51
CA ALA A 278 -36.13 26.53 26.80
C ALA A 278 -37.45 26.24 27.55
N ASN A 279 -38.27 25.37 26.96
CA ASN A 279 -39.64 25.04 27.43
C ASN A 279 -40.60 26.25 27.51
N VAL A 280 -40.42 27.30 26.69
CA VAL A 280 -41.29 28.49 26.65
C VAL A 280 -41.81 28.72 25.23
N TRP A 281 -43.03 28.26 24.98
CA TRP A 281 -43.75 28.44 23.72
C TRP A 281 -44.54 29.75 23.69
N LYS A 282 -44.34 30.54 22.62
CA LYS A 282 -45.17 31.70 22.26
C LYS A 282 -46.02 31.35 21.05
N ARG A 283 -47.29 31.80 21.06
CA ARG A 283 -48.19 31.77 19.89
C ARG A 283 -48.03 33.06 19.10
N ILE A 284 -48.07 32.93 17.77
CA ILE A 284 -48.17 34.01 16.80
C ILE A 284 -49.46 33.78 16.03
N ALA A 285 -50.36 34.77 16.07
CA ALA A 285 -51.61 34.71 15.32
C ALA A 285 -51.33 34.84 13.82
N TRP A 286 -52.00 34.03 13.00
CA TRP A 286 -51.99 34.22 11.56
C TRP A 286 -52.90 35.40 11.22
N GLY A 287 -52.50 36.24 10.27
CA GLY A 287 -53.40 37.22 9.68
C GLY A 287 -54.52 36.51 8.89
N SER A 288 -55.67 37.17 8.73
CA SER A 288 -56.64 36.73 7.72
C SER A 288 -56.00 36.71 6.33
N SER A 289 -56.49 35.83 5.46
CA SER A 289 -55.95 35.56 4.12
C SER A 289 -55.60 36.83 3.32
N PHE A 290 -54.50 36.74 2.57
CA PHE A 290 -54.22 37.61 1.43
C PHE A 290 -55.27 37.41 0.32
#